data_AF-A0A1G3PDW5-F1
#
_entry.id   AF-A0A1G3PDW5-F1
#
_cell.length_a   1.000
_cell.length_b   1.000
_cell.length_c   1.000
_cell.angle_alpha   90.00
_cell.angle_beta   90.00
_cell.angle_gamma   90.00
#
_symmetry.space_group_name_H-M   'P 1'
#
loop_
_entity.id
_entity.type
_entity.pdbx_description
1 polymer ?
#
loop_
_entity_poly.entity_id
_entity_poly.type
_entity_poly.pdbx_seq_one_letter_code
_entity_poly.pdbx_strand_id
1 'polypeptide(L)'
;MKQIILLIILFITISIFHVSAKPSKLIFIEQLYNLYEKNLMSNQTNNKKNIFWLENSLNLPNIHPSQAIVVTKTWEEYVKYKILLRFHIYYLLTKEYMGWGWEFDKRDVVFYNMTWAEDLKKSFELAKSRYLLAQHYWEKTKLYASEANKIDIVIDWVKIEDLAYQIDNEEFDYDYDTVIEMRLNSIEEKLKKIDDFMQIKR
;
A
#
# COMPACT_ATOMS: atom_id res chain seq x y z
N MET A 1 4.98 34.12 -48.37
CA MET A 1 3.74 33.32 -48.52
C MET A 1 3.96 31.81 -48.34
N LYS A 2 4.89 31.16 -49.06
CA LYS A 2 5.14 29.70 -48.95
C LYS A 2 5.46 29.21 -47.52
N GLN A 3 6.26 29.97 -46.75
CA GLN A 3 6.62 29.61 -45.37
C GLN A 3 5.45 29.70 -44.39
N ILE A 4 4.52 30.65 -44.59
CA ILE A 4 3.31 30.80 -43.77
C ILE A 4 2.35 29.64 -44.04
N ILE A 5 2.22 29.23 -45.30
CA ILE A 5 1.41 28.06 -45.69
C ILE A 5 1.98 26.77 -45.09
N LEU A 6 3.31 26.62 -45.05
CA LEU A 6 3.96 25.45 -44.45
C LEU A 6 3.71 25.37 -42.94
N LEU A 7 3.76 26.50 -42.24
CA LEU A 7 3.47 26.60 -40.80
C LEU A 7 1.99 26.29 -40.50
N ILE A 8 1.08 26.75 -41.33
CA ILE A 8 -0.37 26.45 -41.19
C ILE A 8 -0.63 24.95 -41.42
N ILE A 9 0.01 24.34 -42.42
CA ILE A 9 -0.10 22.89 -42.67
C ILE A 9 0.46 22.08 -41.50
N LEU A 10 1.59 22.49 -40.92
CA LEU A 10 2.19 21.85 -39.74
C LEU A 10 1.28 21.97 -38.51
N PHE A 11 0.62 23.11 -38.33
CA PHE A 11 -0.30 23.32 -37.21
C PHE A 11 -1.58 22.47 -37.35
N ILE A 12 -2.08 22.32 -38.58
CA ILE A 12 -3.24 21.48 -38.89
C ILE A 12 -2.92 20.00 -38.67
N THR A 13 -1.72 19.52 -39.05
CA THR A 13 -1.36 18.11 -38.84
C THR A 13 -1.22 17.77 -37.35
N ILE A 14 -0.65 18.67 -36.53
CA ILE A 14 -0.55 18.47 -35.07
C ILE A 14 -1.93 18.40 -34.40
N SER A 15 -2.91 19.16 -34.91
CA SER A 15 -4.28 19.22 -34.36
C SER A 15 -5.10 17.94 -34.63
N ILE A 16 -4.73 17.16 -35.65
CA ILE A 16 -5.46 15.94 -36.05
C ILE A 16 -4.95 14.70 -35.28
N PHE A 17 -3.72 14.76 -34.74
CA PHE A 17 -3.17 13.70 -33.88
C PHE A 17 -3.56 13.87 -32.40
N HIS A 18 -4.84 14.11 -32.11
CA HIS A 18 -5.35 13.77 -30.79
C HIS A 18 -5.48 12.25 -30.70
N VAL A 19 -4.39 11.58 -30.35
CA VAL A 19 -4.41 10.17 -29.94
C VAL A 19 -5.26 10.08 -28.67
N SER A 20 -6.55 9.82 -28.85
CA SER A 20 -7.42 9.42 -27.76
C SER A 20 -7.02 8.01 -27.36
N ALA A 21 -6.05 7.91 -26.45
CA ALA A 21 -5.73 6.67 -25.79
C ALA A 21 -6.97 6.25 -24.99
N LYS A 22 -7.73 5.27 -25.50
CA LYS A 22 -8.83 4.67 -24.73
C LYS A 22 -8.22 4.10 -23.45
N PRO A 23 -8.76 4.40 -22.26
CA PRO A 23 -8.25 3.84 -21.03
C PRO A 23 -8.34 2.31 -21.13
N SER A 24 -7.19 1.63 -21.04
CA SER A 24 -7.16 0.17 -21.00
C SER A 24 -7.83 -0.30 -19.72
N LYS A 25 -8.79 -1.23 -19.82
CA LYS A 25 -9.39 -1.84 -18.64
C LYS A 25 -8.28 -2.53 -17.84
N LEU A 26 -8.14 -2.15 -16.57
CA LEU A 26 -7.22 -2.79 -15.64
C LEU A 26 -7.88 -4.10 -15.18
N ILE A 27 -7.37 -5.22 -15.67
CA ILE A 27 -7.96 -6.55 -15.45
C ILE A 27 -7.00 -7.52 -14.76
N PHE A 28 -5.73 -7.17 -14.62
CA PHE A 28 -4.71 -8.00 -13.97
C PHE A 28 -4.10 -7.30 -12.76
N ILE A 29 -3.75 -8.07 -11.75
CA ILE A 29 -3.10 -7.62 -10.51
C ILE A 29 -1.79 -6.85 -10.81
N GLU A 30 -1.00 -7.30 -11.78
CA GLU A 30 0.27 -6.69 -12.18
C GLU A 30 0.11 -5.26 -12.69
N GLN A 31 -1.00 -4.95 -13.37
CA GLN A 31 -1.24 -3.62 -13.92
C GLN A 31 -1.48 -2.60 -12.80
N LEU A 32 -2.23 -2.99 -11.76
CA LEU A 32 -2.48 -2.15 -10.59
C LEU A 32 -1.25 -2.03 -9.71
N TYR A 33 -0.53 -3.13 -9.50
CA TYR A 33 0.74 -3.13 -8.77
C TYR A 33 1.77 -2.18 -9.41
N ASN A 34 1.97 -2.25 -10.72
CA ASN A 34 2.88 -1.35 -11.44
C ASN A 34 2.45 0.12 -11.38
N LEU A 35 1.15 0.39 -11.33
CA LEU A 35 0.63 1.76 -11.15
C LEU A 35 0.94 2.29 -9.75
N TYR A 36 0.79 1.44 -8.73
CA TYR A 36 1.17 1.78 -7.36
C TYR A 36 2.65 2.13 -7.25
N GLU A 37 3.55 1.27 -7.74
CA GLU A 37 5.00 1.50 -7.72
C GLU A 37 5.38 2.84 -8.36
N LYS A 38 4.81 3.16 -9.52
CA LYS A 38 5.03 4.45 -10.20
C LYS A 38 4.54 5.64 -9.38
N ASN A 39 3.40 5.50 -8.69
CA ASN A 39 2.86 6.56 -7.84
C ASN A 39 3.67 6.74 -6.55
N LEU A 40 4.20 5.66 -5.98
CA LEU A 40 5.07 5.71 -4.81
C LEU A 40 6.33 6.53 -5.11
N MET A 41 6.92 6.35 -6.29
CA MET A 41 8.10 7.11 -6.74
C MET A 41 7.83 8.59 -7.03
N SER A 42 6.57 9.02 -7.21
CA SER A 42 6.23 10.38 -7.66
C SER A 42 5.96 11.39 -6.54
N ASN A 43 6.22 11.05 -5.27
CA ASN A 43 5.95 11.86 -4.07
C ASN A 43 4.46 12.27 -3.91
N GLN A 44 3.54 11.63 -4.65
CA GLN A 44 2.08 11.87 -4.56
C GLN A 44 1.40 10.82 -3.66
N THR A 45 1.99 10.52 -2.51
CA THR A 45 1.49 9.47 -1.61
C THR A 45 0.18 9.89 -0.93
N ASN A 46 -0.91 9.27 -1.35
CA ASN A 46 -2.21 9.35 -0.69
C ASN A 46 -2.60 7.94 -0.23
N ASN A 47 -2.48 7.67 1.07
CA ASN A 47 -2.70 6.34 1.64
C ASN A 47 -4.04 5.74 1.23
N LYS A 48 -5.11 6.55 1.21
CA LYS A 48 -6.46 6.08 0.84
C LYS A 48 -6.52 5.59 -0.60
N LYS A 49 -5.92 6.35 -1.52
CA LYS A 49 -5.90 5.99 -2.94
C LYS A 49 -5.04 4.74 -3.15
N ASN A 50 -3.90 4.66 -2.48
CA ASN A 50 -2.99 3.53 -2.55
C ASN A 50 -3.68 2.24 -2.06
N ILE A 51 -4.27 2.29 -0.87
CA ILE A 51 -5.06 1.19 -0.28
C ILE A 51 -6.15 0.75 -1.24
N PHE A 52 -6.94 1.69 -1.77
CA PHE A 52 -8.01 1.37 -2.71
C PHE A 52 -7.48 0.53 -3.89
N TRP A 53 -6.38 0.94 -4.52
CA TRP A 53 -5.84 0.20 -5.67
C TRP A 53 -5.24 -1.15 -5.27
N LEU A 54 -4.51 -1.21 -4.15
CA LEU A 54 -3.90 -2.44 -3.67
C LEU A 54 -4.96 -3.48 -3.26
N GLU A 55 -6.00 -3.09 -2.52
CA GLU A 55 -7.11 -3.99 -2.14
C GLU A 55 -7.87 -4.49 -3.38
N ASN A 56 -8.17 -3.59 -4.34
CA ASN A 56 -8.82 -4.01 -5.58
C ASN A 56 -7.95 -4.95 -6.41
N SER A 57 -6.62 -4.81 -6.37
CA SER A 57 -5.71 -5.67 -7.11
C SER A 57 -5.73 -7.12 -6.66
N LEU A 58 -5.95 -7.38 -5.36
CA LEU A 58 -5.99 -8.74 -4.81
C LEU A 58 -7.14 -9.59 -5.36
N ASN A 59 -8.20 -8.95 -5.86
CA ASN A 59 -9.37 -9.57 -6.48
C ASN A 59 -9.20 -9.85 -7.98
N LEU A 60 -8.09 -9.40 -8.58
CA LEU A 60 -7.82 -9.59 -9.99
C LEU A 60 -7.02 -10.88 -10.25
N PRO A 61 -7.17 -11.50 -11.43
CA PRO A 61 -6.31 -12.59 -11.87
C PRO A 61 -4.88 -12.11 -12.12
N ASN A 62 -3.93 -13.04 -12.06
CA ASN A 62 -2.57 -12.85 -12.55
C ASN A 62 -2.54 -12.84 -14.08
N ILE A 63 -1.66 -12.01 -14.64
CA ILE A 63 -1.39 -11.95 -16.08
C ILE A 63 -0.68 -13.21 -16.57
N HIS A 64 -0.78 -13.53 -17.86
CA HIS A 64 -0.07 -14.69 -18.45
C HIS A 64 1.45 -14.63 -18.16
N PRO A 65 2.14 -15.77 -17.91
CA PRO A 65 3.57 -15.80 -17.56
C PRO A 65 4.49 -15.02 -18.52
N SER A 66 4.16 -14.99 -19.81
CA SER A 66 4.91 -14.23 -20.83
C SER A 66 4.86 -12.70 -20.66
N GLN A 67 4.00 -12.21 -19.78
CA GLN A 67 3.81 -10.79 -19.47
C GLN A 67 3.96 -10.51 -17.96
N ALA A 68 4.42 -11.49 -17.18
CA ALA A 68 4.71 -11.31 -15.77
C ALA A 68 5.77 -10.22 -15.57
N ILE A 69 5.79 -9.61 -14.38
CA ILE A 69 6.76 -8.56 -14.03
C ILE A 69 8.20 -9.09 -14.09
N VAL A 70 8.37 -10.37 -13.74
CA VAL A 70 9.64 -11.07 -13.74
C VAL A 70 9.56 -12.25 -14.69
N VAL A 71 10.66 -12.56 -15.36
CA VAL A 71 10.73 -13.67 -16.31
C VAL A 71 10.67 -15.00 -15.56
N THR A 72 9.66 -15.80 -15.87
CA THR A 72 9.49 -17.17 -15.35
C THR A 72 9.52 -18.18 -16.50
N LYS A 73 10.43 -19.14 -16.44
CA LYS A 73 10.70 -20.18 -17.44
C LYS A 73 9.97 -21.48 -17.15
N THR A 74 9.64 -21.76 -15.89
CA THR A 74 8.91 -22.96 -15.46
C THR A 74 7.56 -22.60 -14.83
N TRP A 75 6.70 -23.60 -14.68
CA TRP A 75 5.41 -23.40 -14.02
C TRP A 75 5.60 -23.13 -12.52
N GLU A 76 6.57 -23.79 -11.89
CA GLU A 76 6.90 -23.64 -10.48
C GLU A 76 7.43 -22.23 -10.17
N GLU A 77 8.30 -21.68 -11.03
CA GLU A 77 8.75 -20.27 -10.93
C GLU A 77 7.55 -19.31 -11.03
N TYR A 78 6.62 -19.58 -11.95
CA TYR A 78 5.41 -18.77 -12.09
C TYR A 78 4.45 -18.89 -10.89
N VAL A 79 4.35 -20.07 -10.26
CA VAL A 79 3.59 -20.24 -9.02
C VAL A 79 4.22 -19.42 -7.90
N LYS A 80 5.54 -19.52 -7.69
CA LYS A 80 6.26 -18.73 -6.67
C LYS A 80 6.10 -17.22 -6.91
N TYR A 81 6.25 -16.78 -8.16
CA TYR A 81 6.03 -15.39 -8.56
C TYR A 81 4.64 -14.86 -8.13
N LYS A 82 3.57 -15.62 -8.37
CA LYS A 82 2.21 -15.18 -7.98
C LYS A 82 2.06 -15.03 -6.46
N ILE A 83 2.71 -15.91 -5.70
CA ILE A 83 2.70 -15.87 -4.23
C ILE A 83 3.48 -14.64 -3.75
N LEU A 84 4.68 -14.41 -4.29
CA LEU A 84 5.52 -13.25 -3.98
C LEU A 84 4.84 -11.92 -4.33
N LEU A 85 4.11 -11.85 -5.44
CA LEU A 85 3.33 -10.65 -5.80
C LEU A 85 2.24 -10.36 -4.76
N ARG A 86 1.50 -11.39 -4.31
CA ARG A 86 0.47 -11.22 -3.26
C ARG A 86 1.09 -10.87 -1.91
N PHE A 87 2.18 -11.55 -1.53
CA PHE A 87 3.00 -11.22 -0.37
C PHE A 87 3.34 -9.73 -0.36
N HIS A 88 3.91 -9.22 -1.44
CA HIS A 88 4.36 -7.84 -1.47
C HIS A 88 3.18 -6.85 -1.45
N ILE A 89 2.05 -7.16 -2.10
CA ILE A 89 0.84 -6.33 -2.00
C ILE A 89 0.33 -6.27 -0.54
N TYR A 90 0.33 -7.39 0.18
CA TYR A 90 -0.04 -7.39 1.60
C TYR A 90 0.93 -6.57 2.46
N TYR A 91 2.23 -6.71 2.22
CA TYR A 91 3.26 -5.90 2.89
C TYR A 91 3.04 -4.39 2.66
N LEU A 92 2.75 -4.01 1.42
CA LEU A 92 2.44 -2.63 1.05
C LEU A 92 1.15 -2.15 1.73
N LEU A 93 0.10 -2.98 1.80
CA LEU A 93 -1.13 -2.64 2.54
C LEU A 93 -0.84 -2.38 4.02
N THR A 94 -0.02 -3.20 4.69
CA THR A 94 0.43 -2.96 6.06
C THR A 94 1.07 -1.57 6.17
N LYS A 95 2.00 -1.23 5.28
CA LYS A 95 2.66 0.10 5.24
C LYS A 95 1.68 1.24 5.05
N GLU A 96 0.77 1.12 4.10
CA GLU A 96 -0.19 2.19 3.79
C GLU A 96 -1.19 2.41 4.93
N TYR A 97 -1.66 1.36 5.59
CA TYR A 97 -2.55 1.48 6.76
C TYR A 97 -1.82 2.01 7.99
N MET A 98 -0.54 1.66 8.19
CA MET A 98 0.29 2.26 9.23
C MET A 98 0.45 3.77 9.02
N GLY A 99 0.77 4.18 7.79
CA GLY A 99 0.85 5.60 7.43
C GLY A 99 -0.49 6.32 7.66
N TRP A 100 -1.61 5.71 7.27
CA TRP A 100 -2.92 6.30 7.47
C TRP A 100 -3.32 6.42 8.95
N GLY A 101 -3.00 5.42 9.77
CA GLY A 101 -3.22 5.49 11.22
C GLY A 101 -2.41 6.61 11.86
N TRP A 102 -1.16 6.80 11.41
CA TRP A 102 -0.28 7.87 11.88
C TRP A 102 -0.85 9.27 11.65
N GLU A 103 -1.61 9.50 10.57
CA GLU A 103 -2.25 10.80 10.31
C GLU A 103 -3.22 11.23 11.42
N PHE A 104 -3.82 10.26 12.13
CA PHE A 104 -4.80 10.51 13.19
C PHE A 104 -4.26 10.31 14.60
N ASP A 105 -3.08 9.72 14.75
CA ASP A 105 -2.48 9.40 16.05
C ASP A 105 -1.52 10.49 16.52
N LYS A 106 -2.11 11.54 17.10
CA LYS A 106 -1.35 12.61 17.76
C LYS A 106 -0.44 12.01 18.84
N ARG A 107 0.86 12.34 18.76
CA ARG A 107 1.89 11.81 19.70
C ARG A 107 1.53 12.04 21.16
N ASP A 108 1.30 13.29 21.55
CA ASP A 108 1.04 13.68 22.93
C ASP A 108 -0.33 14.35 23.09
N VAL A 109 -1.03 14.01 24.18
CA VAL A 109 -2.27 14.67 24.60
C VAL A 109 -1.99 15.39 25.91
N VAL A 110 -1.94 16.73 25.86
CA VAL A 110 -1.70 17.58 27.03
C VAL A 110 -2.95 18.37 27.40
N PHE A 111 -2.96 19.00 28.59
CA PHE A 111 -4.18 19.56 29.20
C PHE A 111 -4.92 20.55 28.29
N TYR A 112 -4.22 21.40 27.54
CA TYR A 112 -4.86 22.37 26.65
C TYR A 112 -5.44 21.73 25.38
N ASN A 113 -5.13 20.47 25.07
CA ASN A 113 -5.79 19.75 23.98
C ASN A 113 -7.18 19.24 24.38
N MET A 114 -7.46 19.14 25.68
CA MET A 114 -8.73 18.60 26.20
C MET A 114 -9.94 19.49 25.89
N THR A 115 -9.73 20.74 25.47
CA THR A 115 -10.78 21.59 24.89
C THR A 115 -11.38 21.01 23.61
N TRP A 116 -10.67 20.12 22.92
CA TRP A 116 -11.10 19.38 21.72
C TRP A 116 -11.24 17.87 21.99
N ALA A 117 -11.58 17.48 23.23
CA ALA A 117 -11.65 16.08 23.67
C ALA A 117 -12.46 15.18 22.73
N GLU A 118 -13.64 15.62 22.29
CA GLU A 118 -14.52 14.84 21.41
C GLU A 118 -13.89 14.57 20.03
N ASP A 119 -13.18 15.55 19.47
CA ASP A 119 -12.53 15.38 18.17
C ASP A 119 -11.24 14.57 18.27
N LEU A 120 -10.49 14.71 19.38
CA LEU A 120 -9.36 13.83 19.68
C LEU A 120 -9.81 12.38 19.81
N LYS A 121 -10.92 12.13 20.53
CA LYS A 121 -11.49 10.78 20.65
C LYS A 121 -11.80 10.19 19.27
N LYS A 122 -12.51 10.94 18.41
CA LYS A 122 -12.79 10.49 17.03
C LYS A 122 -11.50 10.21 16.25
N SER A 123 -10.48 11.06 16.37
CA SER A 123 -9.19 10.88 15.71
C SER A 123 -8.50 9.58 16.17
N PHE A 124 -8.44 9.34 17.48
CA PHE A 124 -7.81 8.14 18.01
C PHE A 124 -8.58 6.85 17.67
N GLU A 125 -9.90 6.88 17.63
CA GLU A 125 -10.70 5.74 17.14
C GLU A 125 -10.43 5.45 15.66
N LEU A 126 -10.27 6.50 14.83
CA LEU A 126 -9.86 6.33 13.44
C LEU A 126 -8.46 5.71 13.37
N ALA A 127 -7.48 6.21 14.13
CA ALA A 127 -6.14 5.64 14.18
C ALA A 127 -6.17 4.15 14.58
N LYS A 128 -6.90 3.81 15.65
CA LYS A 128 -7.10 2.43 16.12
C LYS A 128 -7.63 1.54 15.00
N SER A 129 -8.66 1.98 14.29
CA SER A 129 -9.23 1.22 13.17
C SER A 129 -8.23 0.94 12.05
N ARG A 130 -7.30 1.87 11.77
CA ARG A 130 -6.28 1.70 10.73
C ARG A 130 -5.15 0.78 11.18
N TYR A 131 -4.72 0.86 12.44
CA TYR A 131 -3.71 -0.06 12.97
C TYR A 131 -4.22 -1.49 13.06
N LEU A 132 -5.50 -1.72 13.39
CA LEU A 132 -6.10 -3.06 13.33
C LEU A 132 -6.13 -3.62 11.90
N LEU A 133 -6.39 -2.78 10.90
CA LEU A 133 -6.31 -3.19 9.49
C LEU A 133 -4.85 -3.47 9.06
N ALA A 134 -3.89 -2.67 9.52
CA ALA A 134 -2.47 -2.93 9.30
C ALA A 134 -2.05 -4.28 9.90
N GLN A 135 -2.53 -4.61 11.10
CA GLN A 135 -2.28 -5.88 11.77
C GLN A 135 -2.82 -7.04 10.94
N HIS A 136 -4.07 -6.94 10.48
CA HIS A 136 -4.68 -7.95 9.62
C HIS A 136 -3.84 -8.24 8.37
N TYR A 137 -3.39 -7.18 7.68
CA TYR A 137 -2.56 -7.34 6.49
C TYR A 137 -1.14 -7.80 6.79
N TRP A 138 -0.62 -7.49 7.98
CA TRP A 138 0.67 -7.99 8.42
C TRP A 138 0.64 -9.51 8.65
N GLU A 139 -0.42 -10.03 9.26
CA GLU A 139 -0.62 -11.49 9.37
C GLU A 139 -0.70 -12.17 8.00
N LYS A 140 -1.37 -11.53 7.02
CA LYS A 140 -1.37 -12.03 5.63
C LYS A 140 0.02 -11.95 4.99
N THR A 141 0.80 -10.92 5.30
CA THR A 141 2.17 -10.79 4.81
C THR A 141 3.02 -11.96 5.29
N LYS A 142 3.04 -12.25 6.59
CA LYS A 142 3.75 -13.39 7.18
C LYS A 142 3.31 -14.72 6.56
N LEU A 143 2.00 -14.92 6.40
CA LEU A 143 1.46 -16.12 5.76
C LEU A 143 2.01 -16.31 4.34
N TYR A 144 1.93 -15.30 3.48
CA TYR A 144 2.37 -15.42 2.09
C TYR A 144 3.90 -15.45 1.94
N ALA A 145 4.65 -14.86 2.88
CA ALA A 145 6.10 -15.02 2.97
C ALA A 145 6.45 -16.51 3.16
N SER A 146 5.81 -17.16 4.15
CA SER A 146 5.97 -18.58 4.42
C SER A 146 5.57 -19.45 3.23
N GLU A 147 4.43 -19.17 2.58
CA GLU A 147 4.01 -19.90 1.38
C GLU A 147 5.01 -19.76 0.22
N ALA A 148 5.65 -18.59 0.06
CA ALA A 148 6.66 -18.40 -0.98
C ALA A 148 7.92 -19.21 -0.69
N ASN A 149 8.39 -19.22 0.57
CA ASN A 149 9.63 -19.89 0.98
C ASN A 149 9.52 -21.42 1.03
N LYS A 150 8.30 -21.98 1.06
CA LYS A 150 8.08 -23.43 0.85
C LYS A 150 8.51 -23.91 -0.53
N ILE A 151 8.63 -23.01 -1.51
CA ILE A 151 9.05 -23.33 -2.87
C ILE A 151 10.55 -23.06 -3.00
N ASP A 152 11.34 -24.14 -2.98
CA ASP A 152 12.81 -24.13 -3.06
C ASP A 152 13.33 -23.87 -4.49
N ILE A 153 12.97 -22.71 -5.04
CA ILE A 153 13.41 -22.20 -6.34
C ILE A 153 13.61 -20.70 -6.21
N VAL A 154 14.69 -20.15 -6.77
CA VAL A 154 14.95 -18.71 -6.80
C VAL A 154 14.40 -18.13 -8.10
N ILE A 155 13.70 -16.99 -8.03
CA ILE A 155 13.28 -16.23 -9.21
C ILE A 155 14.07 -14.93 -9.32
N ASP A 156 14.09 -14.30 -10.49
CA ASP A 156 14.78 -13.02 -10.71
C ASP A 156 14.01 -11.82 -10.12
N TRP A 157 13.50 -11.98 -8.90
CA TRP A 157 12.85 -10.94 -8.09
C TRP A 157 13.54 -10.77 -6.74
N VAL A 158 14.88 -10.81 -6.76
CA VAL A 158 15.77 -10.91 -5.59
C VAL A 158 15.31 -10.09 -4.39
N LYS A 159 15.03 -8.78 -4.56
CA LYS A 159 14.64 -7.91 -3.44
C LYS A 159 13.35 -8.34 -2.73
N ILE A 160 12.37 -8.87 -3.46
CA ILE A 160 11.09 -9.30 -2.89
C ILE A 160 11.22 -10.69 -2.29
N GLU A 161 12.05 -11.56 -2.88
CA GLU A 161 12.39 -12.85 -2.28
C GLU A 161 13.17 -12.68 -0.98
N ASP A 162 14.19 -11.83 -0.94
CA ASP A 162 14.96 -11.53 0.26
C ASP A 162 14.06 -10.99 1.37
N LEU A 163 13.14 -10.07 1.04
CA LEU A 163 12.17 -9.54 2.00
C LEU A 163 11.24 -10.64 2.52
N ALA A 164 10.74 -11.54 1.65
CA ALA A 164 9.90 -12.67 2.07
C ALA A 164 10.67 -13.64 2.96
N TYR A 165 11.93 -13.93 2.63
CA TYR A 165 12.81 -14.74 3.45
C TYR A 165 13.04 -14.13 4.83
N GLN A 166 13.38 -12.84 4.87
CA GLN A 166 13.58 -12.10 6.13
C GLN A 166 12.33 -12.11 6.99
N ILE A 167 11.15 -11.89 6.40
CA ILE A 167 9.89 -11.86 7.16
C ILE A 167 9.56 -13.23 7.76
N ASP A 168 9.73 -14.30 7.00
CA ASP A 168 9.41 -15.67 7.44
C ASP A 168 10.39 -16.19 8.50
N ASN A 169 11.65 -15.72 8.49
CA ASN A 169 12.67 -16.09 9.49
C ASN A 169 12.78 -15.12 10.67
N GLU A 170 11.87 -14.14 10.76
CA GLU A 170 11.91 -13.09 11.80
C GLU A 170 13.18 -12.21 11.76
N GLU A 171 13.81 -12.10 10.58
CA GLU A 171 15.02 -11.31 10.31
C GLU A 171 14.70 -9.96 9.63
N PHE A 172 13.61 -9.31 10.05
CA PHE A 172 13.17 -8.05 9.45
C PHE A 172 13.71 -6.81 10.19
N ASP A 173 14.12 -5.80 9.44
CA ASP A 173 14.59 -4.52 9.98
C ASP A 173 13.48 -3.73 10.69
N TYR A 174 12.22 -3.95 10.31
CA TYR A 174 11.07 -3.22 10.84
C TYR A 174 9.98 -4.19 11.31
N ASP A 175 9.83 -4.26 12.63
CA ASP A 175 8.84 -5.09 13.31
C ASP A 175 7.47 -4.41 13.35
N TYR A 176 6.59 -4.77 12.40
CA TYR A 176 5.22 -4.28 12.41
C TYR A 176 4.40 -4.82 13.58
N ASP A 177 4.67 -6.02 14.10
CA ASP A 177 3.93 -6.58 15.24
C ASP A 177 4.14 -5.69 16.47
N THR A 178 5.41 -5.49 16.85
CA THR A 178 5.78 -4.66 17.99
C THR A 178 5.29 -3.22 17.81
N VAL A 179 5.50 -2.62 16.64
CA VAL A 179 5.09 -1.22 16.43
C VAL A 179 3.58 -1.08 16.52
N ILE A 180 2.81 -1.95 15.87
CA ILE A 180 1.34 -1.88 15.90
C ILE A 180 0.83 -2.04 17.33
N GLU A 181 1.34 -3.02 18.08
CA GLU A 181 0.98 -3.24 19.47
C GLU A 181 1.25 -2.00 20.33
N MET A 182 2.47 -1.45 20.24
CA MET A 182 2.84 -0.23 20.96
C MET A 182 1.91 0.94 20.64
N ARG A 183 1.52 1.12 19.38
CA ARG A 183 0.60 2.20 18.96
C ARG A 183 -0.81 1.97 19.48
N LEU A 184 -1.32 0.75 19.40
CA LEU A 184 -2.65 0.40 19.93
C LEU A 184 -2.72 0.65 21.44
N ASN A 185 -1.73 0.17 22.20
CA ASN A 185 -1.65 0.39 23.65
C ASN A 185 -1.60 1.89 23.99
N SER A 186 -0.78 2.66 23.26
CA SER A 186 -0.70 4.12 23.44
C SER A 186 -2.03 4.83 23.17
N ILE A 187 -2.78 4.39 22.15
CA ILE A 187 -4.11 4.94 21.85
C ILE A 187 -5.10 4.64 22.97
N GLU A 188 -5.11 3.43 23.52
CA GLU A 188 -6.01 3.05 24.61
C GLU A 188 -5.80 3.91 25.86
N GLU A 189 -4.55 4.18 26.21
CA GLU A 189 -4.22 5.10 27.30
C GLU A 189 -4.72 6.52 27.04
N LYS A 190 -4.56 7.03 25.81
CA LYS A 190 -5.02 8.37 25.42
C LYS A 190 -6.54 8.47 25.44
N LEU A 191 -7.26 7.46 24.94
CA LEU A 191 -8.71 7.38 24.97
C LEU A 191 -9.23 7.38 26.40
N LYS A 192 -8.61 6.60 27.29
CA LYS A 192 -8.95 6.59 28.72
C LYS A 192 -8.79 7.97 29.36
N LYS A 193 -7.66 8.66 29.14
CA LYS A 193 -7.43 10.03 29.65
C LYS A 193 -8.50 11.02 29.17
N ILE A 194 -8.93 10.89 27.93
CA ILE A 194 -9.99 11.75 27.35
C ILE A 194 -11.35 11.43 27.98
N ASP A 195 -11.68 10.16 28.15
CA ASP A 195 -12.94 9.74 28.78
C ASP A 195 -13.03 10.18 30.24
N ASP A 196 -11.95 10.04 31.01
CA ASP A 196 -11.85 10.51 32.39
C ASP A 196 -12.07 12.04 32.46
N PHE A 197 -11.45 12.81 31.56
CA PHE A 197 -11.64 14.27 31.48
C PHE A 197 -13.09 14.64 31.14
N MET A 198 -13.70 13.96 30.17
CA MET A 198 -15.07 14.25 29.74
C MET A 198 -16.10 13.91 30.82
N GLN A 199 -15.84 12.92 31.69
CA GLN A 199 -16.69 12.60 32.83
C GLN A 199 -16.66 13.69 33.91
N ILE A 200 -15.49 14.28 34.18
CA ILE A 200 -15.34 15.36 35.18
C ILE A 200 -16.06 16.65 34.77
N LYS A 201 -16.18 16.90 33.46
CA LYS A 201 -16.80 18.11 32.90
C LYS A 201 -18.34 18.06 32.85
N ARG A 202 -18.95 16.88 32.97
CA ARG A 202 -20.41 16.69 32.96
C ARG A 202 -21.01 16.91 34.35
#